data_AF-A0A849Z5U7-F1
#
_entry.id   AF-A0A849Z5U7-F1
#
_cell.length_a   1.000
_cell.length_b   1.000
_cell.length_c   1.000
_cell.angle_alpha   90.00
_cell.angle_beta   90.00
_cell.angle_gamma   90.00
#
_symmetry.space_group_name_H-M   'P 1'
#
loop_
_entity.id
_entity.type
_entity.pdbx_description
1 polymer ?
#
loop_
_entity_poly.entity_id
_entity_poly.type
_entity_poly.pdbx_seq_one_letter_code
_entity_poly.pdbx_strand_id
1 'polypeptide(L)'
;TMKPAKLSPDLQAIIKRTPLASRAEADKLLRGDLELGAEQYARQAVFDGGASWKVYFAIEAEIGRPFEESVHRLPEASCESLARWAFSEGRDDVGVIAVDRLLEAEEAPAGIRELADPYVQATMNAWGKDAGAEALARFEAKLPRAARPEARTAGVKGSTFRLVPSGDRSRHSFGGYDLSMPDCAACGDKLRQWFSLDVEAEPSLQSMLPGWALFPLLGCGSCRVWMFRSDYVLDTDTTKVDIVKIHAEPGDLRAAAQARIKSSPLPRANAMLVFANAPTSSPEPVVGGEPHGPSNTRAVECWVCNRAMSFIGAMASPRAFAPAIQMTGYQDHFACGRCRTLSVMPPTP
;
A
#
# COMPACT_ATOMS: atom_id res chain seq x y z
N THR A 1 54.06 7.23 12.57
CA THR A 1 53.22 6.93 11.40
C THR A 1 52.60 5.56 11.61
N MET A 2 51.31 5.49 11.95
CA MET A 2 50.61 4.20 12.03
C MET A 2 50.57 3.59 10.63
N LYS A 3 51.00 2.33 10.52
CA LYS A 3 50.94 1.57 9.27
C LYS A 3 49.46 1.37 8.93
N PRO A 4 48.99 1.67 7.72
CA PRO A 4 47.58 1.53 7.37
C PRO A 4 47.17 0.06 7.59
N ALA A 5 46.08 -0.13 8.33
CA ALA A 5 45.51 -1.45 8.54
C ALA A 5 45.15 -2.05 7.17
N LYS A 6 45.66 -3.24 6.88
CA LYS A 6 45.38 -3.91 5.61
C LYS A 6 44.00 -4.52 5.72
N LEU A 7 43.02 -3.95 5.01
CA LEU A 7 41.65 -4.46 4.93
C LEU A 7 41.64 -5.94 4.55
N SER A 8 40.79 -6.74 5.20
CA SER A 8 40.55 -8.12 4.78
C SER A 8 40.09 -8.21 3.31
N PRO A 9 40.41 -9.30 2.59
CA PRO A 9 39.99 -9.48 1.20
C PRO A 9 38.47 -9.41 0.99
N ASP A 10 37.69 -9.92 1.96
CA ASP A 10 36.24 -9.94 1.91
C ASP A 10 35.65 -8.53 2.03
N LEU A 11 36.17 -7.73 2.97
CA LEU A 11 35.79 -6.33 3.11
C LEU A 11 36.10 -5.54 1.84
N GLN A 12 37.29 -5.75 1.24
CA GLN A 12 37.63 -5.12 -0.05
C GLN A 12 36.68 -5.51 -1.18
N ALA A 13 36.21 -6.78 -1.22
CA ALA A 13 35.28 -7.24 -2.25
C ALA A 13 33.90 -6.61 -2.08
N ILE A 14 33.41 -6.48 -0.85
CA ILE A 14 32.12 -5.87 -0.54
C ILE A 14 32.15 -4.36 -0.84
N ILE A 15 33.21 -3.64 -0.44
CA ILE A 15 33.40 -2.22 -0.76
C ILE A 15 33.38 -1.97 -2.27
N LYS A 16 34.01 -2.83 -3.07
CA LYS A 16 34.01 -2.70 -4.54
C LYS A 16 32.62 -2.85 -5.16
N ARG A 17 31.73 -3.63 -4.54
CA ARG A 17 30.36 -3.84 -5.02
C ARG A 17 29.42 -2.73 -4.59
N THR A 18 29.71 -2.11 -3.46
CA THR A 18 28.92 -1.01 -2.88
C THR A 18 29.85 0.17 -2.62
N PRO A 19 30.28 0.91 -3.66
CA PRO A 19 31.20 2.02 -3.48
C PRO A 19 30.51 3.21 -2.79
N LEU A 20 31.27 3.96 -1.97
CA LEU A 20 30.83 5.27 -1.49
C LEU A 20 30.65 6.23 -2.67
N ALA A 21 29.70 7.16 -2.54
CA ALA A 21 29.45 8.19 -3.56
C ALA A 21 30.69 9.09 -3.79
N SER A 22 31.49 9.32 -2.74
CA SER A 22 32.71 10.13 -2.83
C SER A 22 33.96 9.29 -3.00
N ARG A 23 34.69 9.55 -4.10
CA ARG A 23 36.02 8.96 -4.34
C ARG A 23 37.02 9.30 -3.23
N ALA A 24 36.97 10.53 -2.70
CA ALA A 24 37.85 10.95 -1.61
C ALA A 24 37.61 10.18 -0.31
N GLU A 25 36.37 9.76 -0.06
CA GLU A 25 36.00 8.95 1.11
C GLU A 25 36.40 7.48 0.92
N ALA A 26 36.19 6.92 -0.28
CA ALA A 26 36.70 5.60 -0.63
C ALA A 26 38.25 5.53 -0.49
N ASP A 27 38.96 6.58 -0.91
CA ASP A 27 40.42 6.67 -0.76
C ASP A 27 40.87 6.82 0.70
N LYS A 28 40.06 7.42 1.58
CA LYS A 28 40.35 7.45 3.03
C LYS A 28 40.17 6.07 3.67
N LEU A 29 39.10 5.37 3.32
CA LEU A 29 38.84 3.99 3.77
C LEU A 29 39.97 3.05 3.37
N LEU A 30 40.43 3.12 2.11
CA LEU A 30 41.55 2.32 1.61
C LEU A 30 42.90 2.65 2.29
N ARG A 31 42.99 3.82 2.95
CA ARG A 31 44.14 4.20 3.79
C ARG A 31 43.99 3.76 5.25
N GLY A 32 42.94 3.02 5.59
CA GLY A 32 42.77 2.38 6.89
C GLY A 32 41.99 3.21 7.93
N ASP A 33 41.30 4.27 7.51
CA ASP A 33 40.39 5.02 8.39
C ASP A 33 39.02 4.33 8.46
N LEU A 34 38.98 3.22 9.18
CA LEU A 34 37.81 2.34 9.25
C LEU A 34 36.63 2.98 9.99
N GLU A 35 36.88 3.76 11.05
CA GLU A 35 35.81 4.40 11.81
C GLU A 35 35.06 5.43 10.96
N LEU A 36 35.79 6.32 10.28
CA LEU A 36 35.16 7.25 9.34
C LEU A 36 34.45 6.49 8.22
N GLY A 37 35.03 5.39 7.76
CA GLY A 37 34.42 4.48 6.80
C GLY A 37 33.04 3.98 7.21
N ALA A 38 32.94 3.44 8.43
CA ALA A 38 31.70 2.95 9.00
C ALA A 38 30.65 4.07 9.06
N GLU A 39 31.02 5.25 9.56
CA GLU A 39 30.11 6.40 9.63
C GLU A 39 29.58 6.85 8.26
N GLN A 40 30.40 6.77 7.21
CA GLN A 40 29.97 7.14 5.86
C GLN A 40 29.03 6.09 5.25
N TYR A 41 29.33 4.81 5.44
CA TYR A 41 28.43 3.74 4.98
C TYR A 41 27.10 3.73 5.74
N ALA A 42 27.12 3.98 7.05
CA ALA A 42 25.90 4.14 7.84
C ALA A 42 25.03 5.30 7.32
N ARG A 43 25.64 6.44 6.99
CA ARG A 43 24.93 7.57 6.36
C ARG A 43 24.37 7.23 5.00
N GLN A 44 25.17 6.62 4.13
CA GLN A 44 24.75 6.20 2.80
C GLN A 44 23.59 5.18 2.85
N ALA A 45 23.61 4.28 3.84
CA ALA A 45 22.61 3.23 4.02
C ALA A 45 21.20 3.75 4.30
N VAL A 46 21.09 4.96 4.86
CA VAL A 46 19.78 5.63 5.04
C VAL A 46 19.16 6.02 3.69
N PHE A 47 19.97 6.28 2.66
CA PHE A 47 19.50 6.78 1.36
C PHE A 47 19.43 5.71 0.26
N ASP A 48 20.21 4.64 0.37
CA ASP A 48 20.30 3.62 -0.69
C ASP A 48 19.37 2.40 -0.49
N GLY A 49 18.40 2.50 0.42
CA GLY A 49 17.50 1.40 0.76
C GLY A 49 18.18 0.29 1.59
N GLY A 50 19.32 0.58 2.20
CA GLY A 50 20.02 -0.30 3.13
C GLY A 50 21.10 -1.17 2.52
N ALA A 51 21.39 -1.03 1.22
CA ALA A 51 22.46 -1.79 0.56
C ALA A 51 23.83 -1.58 1.25
N SER A 52 24.07 -0.37 1.77
CA SER A 52 25.30 -0.02 2.51
C SER A 52 25.39 -0.59 3.93
N TRP A 53 24.31 -1.11 4.52
CA TRP A 53 24.35 -1.72 5.87
C TRP A 53 25.25 -2.97 5.90
N LYS A 54 25.31 -3.74 4.81
CA LYS A 54 26.23 -4.88 4.69
C LYS A 54 27.69 -4.45 4.82
N VAL A 55 28.04 -3.31 4.25
CA VAL A 55 29.42 -2.79 4.33
C VAL A 55 29.69 -2.22 5.71
N TYR A 56 28.75 -1.48 6.28
CA TYR A 56 28.85 -0.96 7.64
C TYR A 56 29.21 -2.07 8.65
N PHE A 57 28.43 -3.15 8.70
CA PHE A 57 28.71 -4.24 9.64
C PHE A 57 29.97 -5.02 9.32
N ALA A 58 30.36 -5.13 8.04
CA ALA A 58 31.64 -5.73 7.69
C ALA A 58 32.83 -4.89 8.20
N ILE A 59 32.71 -3.56 8.17
CA ILE A 59 33.72 -2.65 8.74
C ILE A 59 33.74 -2.77 10.26
N GLU A 60 32.58 -2.73 10.93
CA GLU A 60 32.51 -2.84 12.39
C GLU A 60 33.09 -4.18 12.89
N ALA A 61 32.84 -5.28 12.16
CA ALA A 61 33.46 -6.58 12.46
C ALA A 61 35.00 -6.55 12.30
N GLU A 62 35.52 -5.85 11.30
CA GLU A 62 36.98 -5.66 11.11
C GLU A 62 37.60 -4.81 12.23
N ILE A 63 36.84 -3.84 12.77
CA ILE A 63 37.22 -3.06 13.96
C ILE A 63 37.14 -3.92 15.23
N GLY A 64 36.47 -5.08 15.17
CA GLY A 64 36.30 -6.01 16.29
C GLY A 64 35.08 -5.70 17.16
N ARG A 65 34.10 -4.94 16.66
CA ARG A 65 32.87 -4.61 17.40
C ARG A 65 31.77 -5.64 17.14
N PRO A 66 31.04 -6.07 18.17
CA PRO A 66 29.86 -6.92 18.01
C PRO A 66 28.69 -6.14 17.39
N PHE A 67 27.73 -6.88 16.83
CA PHE A 67 26.55 -6.29 16.19
C PHE A 67 25.76 -5.36 17.12
N GLU A 68 25.54 -5.78 18.36
CA GLU A 68 24.80 -5.00 19.35
C GLU A 68 25.46 -3.64 19.61
N GLU A 69 26.76 -3.62 19.90
CA GLU A 69 27.53 -2.36 20.05
C GLU A 69 27.46 -1.51 18.78
N SER A 70 27.59 -2.14 17.62
CA SER A 70 27.52 -1.46 16.32
C SER A 70 26.17 -0.79 16.11
N VAL A 71 25.06 -1.45 16.48
CA VAL A 71 23.73 -0.84 16.38
C VAL A 71 23.60 0.31 17.37
N HIS A 72 24.07 0.18 18.61
CA HIS A 72 23.97 1.24 19.64
C HIS A 72 24.76 2.52 19.30
N ARG A 73 25.83 2.42 18.51
CA ARG A 73 26.63 3.58 18.07
C ARG A 73 25.95 4.39 16.96
N LEU A 74 24.95 3.84 16.29
CA LEU A 74 24.26 4.56 15.23
C LEU A 74 23.39 5.70 15.79
N PRO A 75 23.19 6.79 15.04
CA PRO A 75 22.12 7.74 15.32
C PRO A 75 20.76 7.03 15.32
N GLU A 76 19.86 7.41 16.22
CA GLU A 76 18.50 6.83 16.29
C GLU A 76 17.74 6.97 14.96
N ALA A 77 17.94 8.09 14.25
CA ALA A 77 17.36 8.35 12.93
C ALA A 77 17.73 7.29 11.87
N SER A 78 18.83 6.56 12.07
CA SER A 78 19.26 5.50 11.16
C SER A 78 18.61 4.14 11.47
N CYS A 79 18.09 3.95 12.68
CA CYS A 79 17.58 2.66 13.14
C CYS A 79 16.34 2.20 12.36
N GLU A 80 15.52 3.12 11.82
CA GLU A 80 14.37 2.73 10.99
C GLU A 80 14.81 2.09 9.67
N SER A 81 15.74 2.73 8.95
CA SER A 81 16.31 2.16 7.71
C SER A 81 16.99 0.82 7.99
N LEU A 82 17.76 0.76 9.09
CA LEU A 82 18.44 -0.46 9.50
C LEU A 82 17.46 -1.60 9.77
N ALA A 83 16.39 -1.37 10.52
CA ALA A 83 15.41 -2.40 10.85
C ALA A 83 14.70 -2.92 9.58
N ARG A 84 14.29 -2.03 8.66
CA ARG A 84 13.66 -2.42 7.39
C ARG A 84 14.57 -3.34 6.58
N TRP A 85 15.83 -2.94 6.42
CA TRP A 85 16.82 -3.73 5.71
C TRP A 85 17.06 -5.08 6.41
N ALA A 86 17.24 -5.07 7.73
CA ALA A 86 17.56 -6.26 8.50
C ALA A 86 16.46 -7.33 8.37
N PHE A 87 15.19 -6.97 8.56
CA PHE A 87 14.09 -7.91 8.37
C PHE A 87 13.96 -8.39 6.92
N SER A 88 14.22 -7.54 5.92
CA SER A 88 14.18 -7.94 4.51
C SER A 88 15.26 -8.97 4.14
N GLU A 89 16.38 -8.97 4.86
CA GLU A 89 17.50 -9.88 4.67
C GLU A 89 17.48 -11.08 5.64
N GLY A 90 16.41 -11.23 6.44
CA GLY A 90 16.29 -12.29 7.45
C GLY A 90 17.28 -12.14 8.62
N ARG A 91 17.78 -10.92 8.87
CA ARG A 91 18.64 -10.55 10.00
C ARG A 91 17.79 -10.11 11.19
N ASP A 92 16.96 -11.04 11.67
CA ASP A 92 16.00 -10.80 12.75
C ASP A 92 16.68 -10.27 14.03
N ASP A 93 17.89 -10.75 14.33
CA ASP A 93 18.74 -10.31 15.44
C ASP A 93 19.00 -8.79 15.39
N VAL A 94 19.44 -8.29 14.24
CA VAL A 94 19.73 -6.87 14.04
C VAL A 94 18.45 -6.05 13.97
N GLY A 95 17.41 -6.59 13.32
CA GLY A 95 16.11 -5.93 13.20
C GLY A 95 15.46 -5.67 14.56
N VAL A 96 15.51 -6.66 15.46
CA VAL A 96 14.99 -6.52 16.82
C VAL A 96 15.73 -5.43 17.61
N ILE A 97 17.07 -5.46 17.63
CA ILE A 97 17.87 -4.44 18.36
C ILE A 97 17.59 -3.03 17.82
N ALA A 98 17.49 -2.88 16.50
CA ALA A 98 17.21 -1.59 15.88
C ALA A 98 15.82 -1.05 16.28
N VAL A 99 14.80 -1.91 16.29
CA VAL A 99 13.44 -1.54 16.72
C VAL A 99 13.39 -1.25 18.22
N ASP A 100 14.09 -2.01 19.07
CA ASP A 100 14.17 -1.75 20.51
C ASP A 100 14.69 -0.34 20.77
N ARG A 101 15.77 0.07 20.08
CA ARG A 101 16.29 1.46 20.19
C ARG A 101 15.26 2.51 19.78
N LEU A 102 14.47 2.25 18.73
CA LEU A 102 13.42 3.18 18.30
C LEU A 102 12.25 3.25 19.31
N LEU A 103 11.96 2.14 20.00
CA LEU A 103 10.96 2.12 21.06
C LEU A 103 11.46 2.78 22.35
N GLU A 104 12.77 2.85 22.56
CA GLU A 104 13.41 3.57 23.67
C GLU A 104 13.47 5.08 23.41
N ALA A 105 13.71 5.50 22.17
CA ALA A 105 13.82 6.92 21.75
C ALA A 105 12.63 7.78 22.21
N GLU A 106 12.86 9.05 22.58
CA GLU A 106 11.80 9.94 23.11
C GLU A 106 10.62 10.09 22.14
N GLU A 107 10.92 10.27 20.85
CA GLU A 107 9.96 10.31 19.76
C GLU A 107 10.18 9.15 18.79
N ALA A 108 9.14 8.34 18.60
CA ALA A 108 9.19 7.24 17.65
C ALA A 108 8.94 7.75 16.21
N PRO A 109 9.74 7.33 15.22
CA PRO A 109 9.61 7.85 13.85
C PRO A 109 8.31 7.36 13.20
N ALA A 110 7.76 8.15 12.29
CA ALA A 110 6.42 7.91 11.73
C ALA A 110 6.24 6.54 11.06
N GLY A 111 7.30 5.96 10.50
CA GLY A 111 7.27 4.69 9.78
C GLY A 111 7.50 3.44 10.63
N ILE A 112 7.86 3.58 11.91
CA ILE A 112 8.17 2.44 12.80
C ILE A 112 7.01 1.45 12.95
N ARG A 113 5.75 1.89 12.77
CA ARG A 113 4.57 1.01 12.88
C ARG A 113 4.56 -0.09 11.82
N GLU A 114 5.14 0.16 10.65
CA GLU A 114 5.30 -0.85 9.59
C GLU A 114 6.25 -1.99 10.01
N LEU A 115 7.05 -1.79 11.07
CA LEU A 115 7.97 -2.77 11.62
C LEU A 115 7.36 -3.61 12.76
N ALA A 116 6.12 -3.34 13.17
CA ALA A 116 5.52 -4.01 14.32
C ALA A 116 5.36 -5.52 14.10
N ASP A 117 4.77 -5.92 12.97
CA ASP A 117 4.57 -7.33 12.63
C ASP A 117 5.89 -8.12 12.49
N PRO A 118 6.88 -7.67 11.70
CA PRO A 118 8.16 -8.39 11.61
C PRO A 118 8.91 -8.41 12.94
N TYR A 119 8.86 -7.35 13.75
CA TYR A 119 9.45 -7.34 15.10
C TYR A 119 8.80 -8.34 16.05
N VAL A 120 7.46 -8.36 16.12
CA VAL A 120 6.71 -9.29 16.98
C VAL A 120 6.98 -10.73 16.54
N GLN A 121 6.99 -10.99 15.23
CA GLN A 121 7.26 -12.31 14.68
C GLN A 121 8.70 -12.77 14.97
N ALA A 122 9.69 -11.88 14.77
CA ALA A 122 11.09 -12.15 15.08
C ALA A 122 11.29 -12.45 16.58
N THR A 123 10.67 -11.64 17.45
CA THR A 123 10.70 -11.84 18.91
C THR A 123 10.05 -13.16 19.31
N MET A 124 8.92 -13.49 18.70
CA MET A 124 8.22 -14.76 18.94
C MET A 124 9.05 -15.97 18.48
N ASN A 125 9.73 -15.85 17.34
CA ASN A 125 10.60 -16.91 16.83
C ASN A 125 11.83 -17.14 17.74
N ALA A 126 12.41 -16.06 18.27
CA ALA A 126 13.61 -16.12 19.10
C ALA A 126 13.33 -16.55 20.54
N TRP A 127 12.24 -16.07 21.15
CA TRP A 127 11.99 -16.21 22.59
C TRP A 127 10.60 -16.75 22.96
N GLY A 128 9.78 -17.11 21.97
CA GLY A 128 8.47 -17.74 22.17
C GLY A 128 7.30 -16.75 22.24
N LYS A 129 6.09 -17.31 22.38
CA LYS A 129 4.82 -16.56 22.26
C LYS A 129 4.67 -15.44 23.29
N ASP A 130 5.11 -15.66 24.52
CA ASP A 130 4.98 -14.68 25.59
C ASP A 130 5.85 -13.44 25.30
N ALA A 131 7.06 -13.64 24.78
CA ALA A 131 7.93 -12.55 24.35
C ALA A 131 7.34 -11.79 23.15
N GLY A 132 6.70 -12.48 22.20
CA GLY A 132 5.96 -11.83 21.11
C GLY A 132 4.81 -10.96 21.62
N ALA A 133 4.07 -11.42 22.64
CA ALA A 133 3.00 -10.64 23.26
C ALA A 133 3.54 -9.41 24.00
N GLU A 134 4.67 -9.54 24.70
CA GLU A 134 5.36 -8.43 25.36
C GLU A 134 5.87 -7.40 24.34
N ALA A 135 6.48 -7.84 23.25
CA ALA A 135 6.90 -6.99 22.13
C ALA A 135 5.74 -6.17 21.55
N LEU A 136 4.59 -6.81 21.33
CA LEU A 136 3.39 -6.11 20.87
C LEU A 136 2.93 -5.05 21.88
N ALA A 137 2.92 -5.40 23.17
CA ALA A 137 2.54 -4.47 24.23
C ALA A 137 3.48 -3.26 24.31
N ARG A 138 4.79 -3.45 24.12
CA ARG A 138 5.78 -2.36 24.05
C ARG A 138 5.50 -1.41 22.89
N PHE A 139 5.20 -1.95 21.70
CA PHE A 139 4.79 -1.15 20.55
C PHE A 139 3.52 -0.35 20.83
N GLU A 140 2.50 -0.98 21.41
CA GLU A 140 1.25 -0.32 21.76
C GLU A 140 1.41 0.71 22.88
N ALA A 141 2.36 0.55 23.80
CA ALA A 141 2.63 1.55 24.83
C ALA A 141 3.34 2.80 24.26
N LYS A 142 4.34 2.60 23.38
CA LYS A 142 5.13 3.69 22.80
C LYS A 142 4.38 4.44 21.71
N LEU A 143 3.66 3.67 20.89
CA LEU A 143 2.84 4.15 19.81
C LEU A 143 1.44 3.65 20.09
N PRO A 144 0.76 4.22 21.12
CA PRO A 144 -0.65 3.94 21.35
C PRO A 144 -1.31 3.97 20.00
N ARG A 145 -1.97 2.86 19.64
CA ARG A 145 -2.80 2.76 18.43
C ARG A 145 -3.48 4.09 18.34
N ALA A 146 -3.04 4.92 17.37
CA ALA A 146 -3.44 6.33 17.28
C ALA A 146 -4.93 6.26 17.50
N ALA A 147 -5.41 6.82 18.64
CA ALA A 147 -6.67 6.41 19.29
C ALA A 147 -7.58 6.02 18.18
N ARG A 148 -7.78 4.68 18.03
CA ARG A 148 -8.22 4.03 16.78
C ARG A 148 -8.94 5.13 16.03
N PRO A 149 -8.52 5.59 14.83
CA PRO A 149 -9.60 5.94 13.97
C PRO A 149 -10.37 4.62 14.01
N GLU A 150 -11.47 4.56 14.80
CA GLU A 150 -12.75 4.16 14.29
C GLU A 150 -12.56 4.50 12.85
N ALA A 151 -12.33 3.45 12.03
CA ALA A 151 -12.09 3.65 10.62
C ALA A 151 -13.00 4.80 10.31
N ARG A 152 -12.49 5.92 9.79
CA ARG A 152 -13.40 7.00 9.44
C ARG A 152 -14.22 6.47 8.25
N THR A 153 -14.99 5.38 8.41
CA THR A 153 -16.45 5.34 8.32
C THR A 153 -17.06 6.59 8.97
N ALA A 154 -16.62 7.74 8.48
CA ALA A 154 -17.50 8.85 8.17
C ALA A 154 -17.88 8.74 6.68
N GLY A 155 -18.11 7.51 6.18
CA GLY A 155 -19.43 7.29 5.60
C GLY A 155 -20.38 7.45 6.76
N VAL A 156 -21.29 8.42 6.69
CA VAL A 156 -22.33 8.65 7.70
C VAL A 156 -22.79 7.29 8.21
N LYS A 157 -22.47 6.91 9.47
CA LYS A 157 -22.86 5.61 10.05
C LYS A 157 -24.33 5.37 9.72
N GLY A 158 -24.62 4.38 8.86
CA GLY A 158 -25.97 4.01 8.44
C GLY A 158 -26.49 4.55 7.10
N SER A 159 -25.70 5.29 6.31
CA SER A 159 -26.14 5.75 4.98
C SER A 159 -25.53 4.92 3.85
N THR A 160 -26.28 3.93 3.38
CA THR A 160 -26.02 3.26 2.11
C THR A 160 -26.88 3.92 1.06
N PHE A 161 -26.31 4.23 -0.10
CA PHE A 161 -27.01 4.78 -1.25
C PHE A 161 -27.04 3.75 -2.37
N ARG A 162 -28.16 3.67 -3.08
CA ARG A 162 -28.29 2.95 -4.33
C ARG A 162 -28.10 3.90 -5.49
N LEU A 163 -27.49 3.39 -6.55
CA LEU A 163 -27.44 4.07 -7.83
C LEU A 163 -28.65 3.68 -8.66
N VAL A 164 -29.46 4.67 -9.03
CA VAL A 164 -30.64 4.47 -9.88
C VAL A 164 -30.60 5.39 -11.09
N PRO A 165 -31.22 5.01 -12.23
CA PRO A 165 -31.35 5.90 -13.37
C PRO A 165 -32.08 7.19 -13.00
N SER A 166 -31.64 8.30 -13.59
CA SER A 166 -32.33 9.59 -13.47
C SER A 166 -32.74 10.10 -14.85
N GLY A 167 -33.98 10.60 -14.97
CA GLY A 167 -34.44 11.28 -16.17
C GLY A 167 -33.95 12.73 -16.28
N ASP A 168 -33.57 13.33 -15.16
CA ASP A 168 -33.10 14.71 -15.08
C ASP A 168 -31.59 14.80 -15.27
N ARG A 169 -31.08 16.03 -15.44
CA ARG A 169 -29.64 16.28 -15.40
C ARG A 169 -29.11 15.90 -14.02
N SER A 170 -28.30 14.85 -13.97
CA SER A 170 -27.55 14.45 -12.79
C SER A 170 -26.07 14.72 -12.98
N ARG A 171 -25.39 14.94 -11.85
CA ARG A 171 -23.93 15.07 -11.80
C ARG A 171 -23.23 13.71 -11.71
N HIS A 172 -23.97 12.66 -11.36
CA HIS A 172 -23.47 11.29 -11.45
C HIS A 172 -23.91 10.66 -12.78
N SER A 173 -23.06 9.78 -13.31
CA SER A 173 -23.30 9.11 -14.58
C SER A 173 -23.15 7.59 -14.44
N PHE A 174 -23.94 6.86 -15.22
CA PHE A 174 -23.71 5.47 -15.58
C PHE A 174 -23.08 5.42 -16.97
N GLY A 175 -22.02 4.64 -17.13
CA GLY A 175 -21.30 4.52 -18.40
C GLY A 175 -20.64 5.83 -18.87
N GLY A 176 -20.33 5.87 -20.17
CA GLY A 176 -19.56 6.95 -20.76
C GLY A 176 -18.06 6.91 -20.41
N TYR A 177 -17.33 7.93 -20.85
CA TYR A 177 -15.90 8.11 -20.61
C TYR A 177 -15.66 9.54 -20.13
N ASP A 178 -16.04 9.82 -18.87
CA ASP A 178 -15.61 11.06 -18.21
C ASP A 178 -14.10 11.07 -17.99
N LEU A 179 -13.52 9.86 -17.87
CA LEU A 179 -12.12 9.62 -17.64
C LEU A 179 -11.46 8.97 -18.86
N SER A 180 -10.19 9.30 -19.07
CA SER A 180 -9.34 8.59 -20.02
C SER A 180 -8.94 7.24 -19.43
N MET A 181 -9.63 6.18 -19.87
CA MET A 181 -9.45 4.82 -19.36
C MET A 181 -8.31 4.05 -20.04
N PRO A 182 -7.50 3.28 -19.28
CA PRO A 182 -6.45 2.45 -19.85
C PRO A 182 -7.04 1.16 -20.45
N ASP A 183 -6.23 0.48 -21.26
CA ASP A 183 -6.58 -0.85 -21.75
C ASP A 183 -6.40 -1.89 -20.62
N CYS A 184 -7.30 -2.87 -20.57
CA CYS A 184 -7.22 -3.94 -19.60
C CYS A 184 -5.99 -4.81 -19.88
N ALA A 185 -5.10 -4.95 -18.89
CA ALA A 185 -3.85 -5.71 -19.04
C ALA A 185 -4.06 -7.20 -19.38
N ALA A 186 -5.24 -7.78 -19.12
CA ALA A 186 -5.53 -9.15 -19.54
C ALA A 186 -6.01 -9.25 -20.99
N CYS A 187 -7.05 -8.49 -21.36
CA CYS A 187 -7.76 -8.71 -22.64
C CYS A 187 -7.56 -7.63 -23.71
N GLY A 188 -6.91 -6.53 -23.37
CA GLY A 188 -6.67 -5.38 -24.26
C GLY A 188 -7.88 -4.48 -24.51
N ASP A 189 -9.08 -4.82 -24.04
CA ASP A 189 -10.24 -3.93 -24.16
C ASP A 189 -10.12 -2.78 -23.14
N LYS A 190 -10.66 -1.60 -23.51
CA LYS A 190 -10.78 -0.46 -22.58
C LYS A 190 -11.51 -0.85 -21.30
N LEU A 191 -10.92 -0.50 -20.15
CA LEU A 191 -11.60 -0.62 -18.88
C LEU A 191 -12.91 0.18 -18.88
N ARG A 192 -13.92 -0.33 -18.18
CA ARG A 192 -15.21 0.34 -18.06
C ARG A 192 -15.21 1.22 -16.83
N GLN A 193 -15.62 2.46 -17.04
CA GLN A 193 -16.19 3.31 -16.01
C GLN A 193 -17.68 2.97 -15.94
N TRP A 194 -18.07 2.21 -14.93
CA TRP A 194 -19.47 1.81 -14.73
C TRP A 194 -20.29 2.97 -14.20
N PHE A 195 -19.74 3.66 -13.21
CA PHE A 195 -20.33 4.86 -12.65
C PHE A 195 -19.26 5.92 -12.45
N SER A 196 -19.67 7.18 -12.57
CA SER A 196 -18.91 8.35 -12.16
C SER A 196 -19.69 9.10 -11.11
N LEU A 197 -19.07 9.34 -9.97
CA LEU A 197 -19.68 10.05 -8.85
C LEU A 197 -19.00 11.41 -8.72
N ASP A 198 -19.74 12.49 -8.94
CA ASP A 198 -19.32 13.83 -8.52
C ASP A 198 -19.28 13.90 -6.99
N VAL A 199 -18.07 14.00 -6.42
CA VAL A 199 -17.84 14.00 -4.98
C VAL A 199 -18.04 15.40 -4.40
N GLU A 200 -17.75 16.45 -5.17
CA GLU A 200 -17.91 17.85 -4.71
C GLU A 200 -19.38 18.24 -4.59
N ALA A 201 -20.22 17.67 -5.44
CA ALA A 201 -21.65 17.93 -5.43
C ALA A 201 -22.43 17.18 -4.34
N GLU A 202 -21.83 16.15 -3.73
CA GLU A 202 -22.49 15.27 -2.79
C GLU A 202 -21.78 15.30 -1.42
N PRO A 203 -22.29 16.06 -0.44
CA PRO A 203 -21.65 16.24 0.86
C PRO A 203 -21.35 14.91 1.59
N SER A 204 -22.21 13.91 1.41
CA SER A 204 -22.03 12.58 2.01
C SER A 204 -20.83 11.82 1.42
N LEU A 205 -20.48 12.07 0.15
CA LEU A 205 -19.28 11.52 -0.47
C LEU A 205 -18.04 12.33 -0.13
N GLN A 206 -18.16 13.65 -0.02
CA GLN A 206 -17.04 14.53 0.31
C GLN A 206 -16.41 14.18 1.66
N SER A 207 -17.22 13.74 2.64
CA SER A 207 -16.71 13.25 3.93
C SER A 207 -15.98 11.91 3.83
N MET A 208 -16.41 11.04 2.90
CA MET A 208 -15.79 9.73 2.65
C MET A 208 -14.50 9.83 1.83
N LEU A 209 -14.45 10.80 0.91
CA LEU A 209 -13.41 10.98 -0.09
C LEU A 209 -12.86 12.41 -0.06
N PRO A 210 -12.24 12.84 1.05
CA PRO A 210 -11.70 14.18 1.13
C PRO A 210 -10.65 14.40 0.03
N GLY A 211 -10.80 15.49 -0.72
CA GLY A 211 -9.86 15.88 -1.78
C GLY A 211 -10.04 15.15 -3.12
N TRP A 212 -11.12 14.39 -3.30
CA TRP A 212 -11.52 13.88 -4.61
C TRP A 212 -12.58 14.79 -5.23
N ALA A 213 -12.45 15.10 -6.51
CA ALA A 213 -13.49 15.82 -7.26
C ALA A 213 -14.51 14.86 -7.88
N LEU A 214 -14.01 13.76 -8.43
CA LEU A 214 -14.78 12.72 -9.11
C LEU A 214 -14.27 11.35 -8.67
N PHE A 215 -15.17 10.42 -8.38
CA PHE A 215 -14.82 9.05 -8.02
C PHE A 215 -15.48 8.04 -8.97
N PRO A 216 -14.68 7.21 -9.68
CA PRO A 216 -15.24 6.22 -10.58
C PRO A 216 -15.40 4.84 -9.93
N LEU A 217 -16.48 4.14 -10.28
CA LEU A 217 -16.59 2.69 -10.09
C LEU A 217 -16.11 1.99 -11.36
N LEU A 218 -15.03 1.22 -11.25
CA LEU A 218 -14.26 0.70 -12.36
C LEU A 218 -14.28 -0.82 -12.42
N GLY A 219 -14.20 -1.38 -13.62
CA GLY A 219 -13.97 -2.80 -13.79
C GLY A 219 -13.94 -3.22 -15.26
N CYS A 220 -13.22 -4.30 -15.58
CA CYS A 220 -13.20 -4.81 -16.95
C CYS A 220 -14.49 -5.61 -17.26
N GLY A 221 -15.42 -5.04 -18.01
CA GLY A 221 -16.65 -5.72 -18.42
C GLY A 221 -16.47 -6.93 -19.35
N SER A 222 -15.33 -7.04 -20.05
CA SER A 222 -15.14 -8.08 -21.08
C SER A 222 -14.55 -9.41 -20.58
N CYS A 223 -13.49 -9.39 -19.75
CA CYS A 223 -12.71 -10.60 -19.44
C CYS A 223 -12.76 -11.04 -17.98
N ARG A 224 -13.63 -10.45 -17.16
CA ARG A 224 -13.75 -10.79 -15.73
C ARG A 224 -12.49 -10.59 -14.90
N VAL A 225 -11.52 -9.77 -15.35
CA VAL A 225 -10.35 -9.36 -14.53
C VAL A 225 -10.74 -8.79 -13.17
N TRP A 226 -11.96 -8.29 -13.05
CA TRP A 226 -12.52 -7.86 -11.78
C TRP A 226 -12.68 -8.96 -10.71
N MET A 227 -12.49 -10.22 -11.08
CA MET A 227 -12.34 -11.35 -10.15
C MET A 227 -10.97 -11.36 -9.45
N PHE A 228 -10.08 -10.42 -9.77
CA PHE A 228 -8.81 -10.21 -9.11
C PHE A 228 -8.75 -8.81 -8.50
N ARG A 229 -7.93 -8.66 -7.45
CA ARG A 229 -7.64 -7.33 -6.92
C ARG A 229 -6.91 -6.51 -7.98
N SER A 230 -7.37 -5.29 -8.21
CA SER A 230 -6.75 -4.35 -9.14
C SER A 230 -6.54 -2.98 -8.48
N ASP A 231 -5.35 -2.43 -8.65
CA ASP A 231 -4.90 -1.17 -8.07
C ASP A 231 -4.75 -0.11 -9.18
N TYR A 232 -5.28 1.09 -8.95
CA TYR A 232 -5.39 2.18 -9.93
C TYR A 232 -4.96 3.54 -9.38
N VAL A 233 -4.29 4.33 -10.21
CA VAL A 233 -4.08 5.76 -9.93
C VAL A 233 -5.06 6.58 -10.77
N LEU A 234 -5.69 7.57 -10.15
CA LEU A 234 -6.42 8.61 -10.84
C LEU A 234 -5.60 9.90 -10.82
N ASP A 235 -5.20 10.38 -12.00
CA ASP A 235 -4.68 11.72 -12.18
C ASP A 235 -5.86 12.69 -12.29
N THR A 236 -6.00 13.56 -11.29
CA THR A 236 -7.10 14.51 -11.20
C THR A 236 -6.96 15.70 -12.16
N ASP A 237 -5.75 16.00 -12.60
CA ASP A 237 -5.49 17.14 -13.47
C ASP A 237 -5.77 16.77 -14.93
N THR A 238 -5.44 15.53 -15.29
CA THR A 238 -5.64 15.02 -16.66
C THR A 238 -6.86 14.12 -16.82
N THR A 239 -7.59 13.83 -15.74
CA THR A 239 -8.72 12.87 -15.71
C THR A 239 -8.35 11.49 -16.23
N LYS A 240 -7.08 11.11 -16.12
CA LYS A 240 -6.54 9.86 -16.61
C LYS A 240 -6.52 8.81 -15.52
N VAL A 241 -6.96 7.60 -15.86
CA VAL A 241 -6.82 6.42 -15.00
C VAL A 241 -5.69 5.56 -15.53
N ASP A 242 -4.83 5.08 -14.63
CA ASP A 242 -3.79 4.11 -14.94
C ASP A 242 -3.95 2.87 -14.04
N ILE A 243 -3.77 1.68 -14.62
CA ILE A 243 -3.69 0.43 -13.85
C ILE A 243 -2.25 0.31 -13.35
N VAL A 244 -2.07 0.27 -12.04
CA VAL A 244 -0.76 0.04 -11.42
C VAL A 244 -0.45 -1.45 -11.39
N LYS A 245 -1.39 -2.25 -10.88
CA LYS A 245 -1.18 -3.67 -10.68
C LYS A 245 -2.50 -4.43 -10.69
N ILE A 246 -2.48 -5.62 -11.28
CA ILE A 246 -3.51 -6.63 -11.09
C ILE A 246 -2.86 -7.78 -10.31
N HIS A 247 -3.42 -8.12 -9.16
CA HIS A 247 -2.89 -9.17 -8.28
C HIS A 247 -3.49 -10.51 -8.70
N ALA A 248 -2.88 -11.09 -9.73
CA ALA A 248 -3.23 -12.39 -10.28
C ALA A 248 -1.99 -13.04 -10.88
N GLU A 249 -1.94 -14.38 -10.85
CA GLU A 249 -0.89 -15.10 -11.54
C GLU A 249 -1.02 -14.92 -13.06
N PRO A 250 0.09 -14.91 -13.83
CA PRO A 250 0.05 -14.76 -15.28
C PRO A 250 -0.79 -15.82 -16.00
N GLY A 251 -0.93 -17.02 -15.41
CA GLY A 251 -1.82 -18.08 -15.91
C GLY A 251 -3.29 -17.67 -15.85
N ASP A 252 -3.71 -17.12 -14.72
CA ASP A 252 -5.11 -16.73 -14.45
C ASP A 252 -5.53 -15.54 -15.30
N LEU A 253 -4.65 -14.55 -15.50
CA LEU A 253 -4.91 -13.43 -16.40
C LEU A 253 -5.11 -13.89 -17.85
N ARG A 254 -4.31 -14.88 -18.31
CA ARG A 254 -4.48 -15.47 -19.64
C ARG A 254 -5.79 -16.23 -19.75
N ALA A 255 -6.16 -17.01 -18.74
CA ALA A 255 -7.45 -17.72 -18.72
C ALA A 255 -8.63 -16.74 -18.76
N ALA A 256 -8.57 -15.67 -17.97
CA ALA A 256 -9.56 -14.59 -17.97
C ALA A 256 -9.68 -13.92 -19.36
N ALA A 257 -8.54 -13.60 -19.99
CA ALA A 257 -8.49 -13.04 -21.33
C ALA A 257 -9.10 -13.97 -22.40
N GLN A 258 -8.88 -15.29 -22.29
CA GLN A 258 -9.43 -16.29 -23.20
C GLN A 258 -10.94 -16.48 -23.01
N ALA A 259 -11.43 -16.41 -21.78
CA ALA A 259 -12.85 -16.47 -21.44
C ALA A 259 -13.62 -15.18 -21.75
N ARG A 260 -12.99 -14.20 -22.43
CA ARG A 260 -13.59 -12.89 -22.66
C ARG A 260 -14.86 -12.97 -23.50
N ILE A 261 -15.87 -12.25 -23.06
CA ILE A 261 -17.06 -11.92 -23.85
C ILE A 261 -17.01 -10.42 -24.05
N LYS A 262 -16.70 -9.98 -25.27
CA LYS A 262 -16.55 -8.56 -25.56
C LYS A 262 -17.84 -7.82 -25.20
N SER A 263 -17.73 -6.92 -24.23
CA SER A 263 -18.83 -6.01 -23.88
C SER A 263 -18.80 -4.82 -24.83
N SER A 264 -19.97 -4.32 -25.24
CA SER A 264 -20.04 -3.01 -25.89
C SER A 264 -19.70 -1.90 -24.89
N PRO A 265 -19.20 -0.74 -25.35
CA PRO A 265 -19.14 0.46 -24.52
C PRO A 265 -20.51 0.77 -23.91
N LEU A 266 -20.52 1.17 -22.63
CA LEU A 266 -21.74 1.59 -21.96
C LEU A 266 -22.14 2.99 -22.46
N PRO A 267 -23.38 3.19 -22.94
CA PRO A 267 -23.87 4.53 -23.25
C PRO A 267 -23.87 5.35 -21.97
N ARG A 268 -23.62 6.66 -22.09
CA ARG A 268 -23.76 7.56 -20.97
C ARG A 268 -25.23 7.72 -20.63
N ALA A 269 -25.59 7.49 -19.37
CA ALA A 269 -26.89 7.78 -18.80
C ALA A 269 -26.72 8.52 -17.47
N ASN A 270 -27.72 9.29 -17.07
CA ASN A 270 -27.70 9.98 -15.78
C ASN A 270 -28.04 8.98 -14.67
N ALA A 271 -27.32 9.07 -13.56
CA ALA A 271 -27.53 8.26 -12.36
C ALA A 271 -27.74 9.17 -11.15
N MET A 272 -28.51 8.76 -10.16
CA MET A 272 -28.62 9.48 -8.89
C MET A 272 -28.46 8.55 -7.70
N LEU A 273 -28.05 9.12 -6.58
CA LEU A 273 -27.93 8.44 -5.31
C LEU A 273 -29.26 8.54 -4.57
N VAL A 274 -29.82 7.39 -4.19
CA VAL A 274 -31.05 7.30 -3.40
C VAL A 274 -30.76 6.49 -2.16
N PHE A 275 -31.19 6.99 -1.00
CA PHE A 275 -30.98 6.31 0.28
C PHE A 275 -31.56 4.89 0.26
N ALA A 276 -30.78 3.92 0.77
CA ALA A 276 -31.15 2.52 0.84
C ALA A 276 -31.67 2.20 2.25
N ASN A 277 -32.99 2.10 2.40
CA ASN A 277 -33.64 1.85 3.70
C ASN A 277 -33.51 0.39 4.21
N ALA A 278 -33.02 -0.54 3.40
CA ALA A 278 -32.78 -1.93 3.78
C ALA A 278 -31.84 -2.61 2.78
N PRO A 279 -31.10 -3.67 3.18
CA PRO A 279 -30.38 -4.50 2.22
C PRO A 279 -31.37 -5.10 1.20
N THR A 280 -31.11 -4.88 -0.08
CA THR A 280 -31.91 -5.44 -1.16
C THR A 280 -31.66 -6.95 -1.25
N SER A 281 -32.70 -7.73 -1.55
CA SER A 281 -32.57 -9.18 -1.79
C SER A 281 -31.79 -9.50 -3.08
N SER A 282 -31.54 -8.50 -3.92
CA SER A 282 -30.73 -8.61 -5.14
C SER A 282 -29.48 -7.75 -5.03
N PRO A 283 -28.33 -8.23 -5.53
CA PRO A 283 -27.14 -7.41 -5.69
C PRO A 283 -27.39 -6.22 -6.61
N GLU A 284 -27.30 -5.02 -6.04
CA GLU A 284 -27.38 -3.72 -6.73
C GLU A 284 -26.11 -2.92 -6.47
N PRO A 285 -25.70 -2.02 -7.39
CA PRO A 285 -24.60 -1.09 -7.13
C PRO A 285 -24.94 -0.16 -5.97
N VAL A 286 -24.03 -0.05 -5.00
CA VAL A 286 -24.19 0.77 -3.80
C VAL A 286 -22.98 1.65 -3.53
N VAL A 287 -23.22 2.77 -2.86
CA VAL A 287 -22.21 3.71 -2.37
C VAL A 287 -22.42 3.93 -0.87
N GLY A 288 -21.37 3.92 -0.08
CA GLY A 288 -21.43 3.87 1.37
C GLY A 288 -21.79 2.47 1.89
N GLY A 289 -22.10 2.39 3.18
CA GLY A 289 -22.36 1.13 3.87
C GLY A 289 -21.09 0.39 4.30
N GLU A 290 -21.18 -0.94 4.37
CA GLU A 290 -20.09 -1.84 4.72
C GLU A 290 -19.68 -2.70 3.52
N PRO A 291 -18.40 -3.11 3.42
CA PRO A 291 -17.95 -3.99 2.34
C PRO A 291 -18.57 -5.38 2.43
N HIS A 292 -18.59 -6.10 1.31
CA HIS A 292 -19.18 -7.42 1.22
C HIS A 292 -18.19 -8.49 1.72
N GLY A 293 -18.35 -8.88 2.99
CA GLY A 293 -17.67 -10.04 3.57
C GLY A 293 -16.76 -9.70 4.76
N PRO A 294 -16.65 -10.57 5.77
CA PRO A 294 -15.99 -10.28 7.05
C PRO A 294 -14.47 -10.18 6.98
N SER A 295 -13.83 -10.70 5.93
CA SER A 295 -12.36 -10.77 5.79
C SER A 295 -11.74 -9.61 4.99
N ASN A 296 -12.53 -8.80 4.28
CA ASN A 296 -12.01 -7.90 3.24
C ASN A 296 -11.82 -6.44 3.71
N THR A 297 -12.34 -6.07 4.88
CA THR A 297 -12.54 -4.64 5.24
C THR A 297 -11.35 -3.99 5.94
N ARG A 298 -10.46 -4.78 6.54
CA ARG A 298 -9.35 -4.27 7.39
C ARG A 298 -7.97 -4.34 6.75
N ALA A 299 -7.84 -4.94 5.56
CA ALA A 299 -6.54 -5.29 4.97
C ALA A 299 -6.22 -4.57 3.65
N VAL A 300 -7.12 -3.72 3.14
CA VAL A 300 -6.82 -2.97 1.90
C VAL A 300 -6.00 -1.73 2.25
N GLU A 301 -4.69 -1.87 2.11
CA GLU A 301 -3.73 -0.79 2.28
C GLU A 301 -3.37 -0.15 0.94
N CYS A 302 -3.20 1.17 0.97
CA CYS A 302 -2.71 1.95 -0.16
C CYS A 302 -1.25 1.60 -0.41
N TRP A 303 -0.92 1.07 -1.60
CA TRP A 303 0.47 0.70 -1.95
C TRP A 303 1.45 1.88 -2.02
N VAL A 304 0.96 3.13 -1.96
CA VAL A 304 1.80 4.34 -1.98
C VAL A 304 2.18 4.78 -0.57
N CYS A 305 1.24 4.73 0.38
CA CYS A 305 1.46 5.27 1.73
C CYS A 305 1.18 4.27 2.86
N ASN A 306 0.88 3.02 2.54
CA ASN A 306 0.55 1.90 3.42
C ASN A 306 -0.57 2.19 4.43
N ARG A 307 -1.37 3.24 4.21
CA ARG A 307 -2.54 3.53 5.04
C ARG A 307 -3.72 2.70 4.58
N ALA A 308 -4.52 2.27 5.55
CA ALA A 308 -5.82 1.68 5.30
C ALA A 308 -6.65 2.58 4.38
N MET A 309 -7.26 1.97 3.38
CA MET A 309 -8.13 2.64 2.43
C MET A 309 -9.58 2.61 2.93
N SER A 310 -10.35 3.64 2.60
CA SER A 310 -11.78 3.70 2.93
C SER A 310 -12.58 2.93 1.91
N PHE A 311 -13.48 2.06 2.37
CA PHE A 311 -14.51 1.51 1.49
C PHE A 311 -15.46 2.62 1.03
N ILE A 312 -15.71 2.67 -0.28
CA ILE A 312 -16.54 3.70 -0.89
C ILE A 312 -17.86 3.14 -1.37
N GLY A 313 -17.85 1.93 -1.91
CA GLY A 313 -19.05 1.33 -2.49
C GLY A 313 -18.75 0.01 -3.14
N ALA A 314 -19.81 -0.69 -3.52
CA ALA A 314 -19.72 -1.96 -4.19
C ALA A 314 -20.43 -1.87 -5.53
N MET A 315 -19.77 -2.40 -6.56
CA MET A 315 -20.35 -2.49 -7.89
C MET A 315 -20.89 -3.90 -8.09
N ALA A 316 -22.15 -3.98 -8.52
CA ALA A 316 -22.85 -5.23 -8.82
C ALA A 316 -23.59 -5.09 -10.16
N SER A 317 -24.38 -6.09 -10.54
CA SER A 317 -25.21 -6.03 -11.77
C SER A 317 -26.12 -4.79 -11.78
N PRO A 318 -25.92 -3.79 -12.66
CA PRO A 318 -26.71 -2.56 -12.69
C PRO A 318 -28.03 -2.78 -13.44
N ARG A 319 -28.91 -3.65 -12.95
CA ARG A 319 -30.12 -4.11 -13.68
C ARG A 319 -31.10 -3.00 -14.06
N ALA A 320 -31.11 -1.90 -13.29
CA ALA A 320 -31.96 -0.74 -13.56
C ALA A 320 -31.45 0.10 -14.76
N PHE A 321 -30.20 -0.09 -15.19
CA PHE A 321 -29.59 0.68 -16.28
C PHE A 321 -29.59 -0.11 -17.58
N ALA A 322 -29.69 0.61 -18.71
CA ALA A 322 -29.62 0.03 -20.05
C ALA A 322 -28.26 0.35 -20.71
N PRO A 323 -27.55 -0.64 -21.29
CA PRO A 323 -27.88 -2.07 -21.27
C PRO A 323 -27.65 -2.67 -19.88
N ALA A 324 -28.51 -3.59 -19.48
CA ALA A 324 -28.29 -4.36 -18.26
C ALA A 324 -27.12 -5.32 -18.50
N ILE A 325 -26.08 -5.24 -17.67
CA ILE A 325 -24.95 -6.17 -17.72
C ILE A 325 -25.01 -7.08 -16.52
N GLN A 326 -24.98 -8.39 -16.79
CA GLN A 326 -24.96 -9.38 -15.74
C GLN A 326 -23.54 -9.56 -15.19
N MET A 327 -23.43 -9.36 -13.89
CA MET A 327 -22.22 -9.53 -13.11
C MET A 327 -22.49 -10.52 -12.00
N THR A 328 -21.61 -11.50 -11.83
CA THR A 328 -21.72 -12.48 -10.75
C THR A 328 -21.01 -11.93 -9.51
N GLY A 329 -21.78 -11.52 -8.50
CA GLY A 329 -21.25 -11.00 -7.23
C GLY A 329 -21.07 -9.48 -7.19
N TYR A 330 -20.15 -9.04 -6.32
CA TYR A 330 -19.84 -7.63 -6.04
C TYR A 330 -18.35 -7.34 -6.23
N GLN A 331 -18.02 -6.10 -6.56
CA GLN A 331 -16.67 -5.56 -6.53
C GLN A 331 -16.61 -4.43 -5.54
N ASP A 332 -15.89 -4.63 -4.45
CA ASP A 332 -15.73 -3.60 -3.43
C ASP A 332 -14.64 -2.62 -3.84
N HIS A 333 -14.98 -1.33 -3.80
CA HIS A 333 -14.10 -0.24 -4.20
C HIS A 333 -13.59 0.48 -2.94
N PHE A 334 -12.28 0.59 -2.84
CA PHE A 334 -11.58 1.23 -1.75
C PHE A 334 -10.75 2.40 -2.26
N ALA A 335 -10.71 3.50 -1.51
CA ALA A 335 -9.98 4.70 -1.90
C ALA A 335 -9.03 5.19 -0.80
N CYS A 336 -7.88 5.71 -1.22
CA CYS A 336 -6.99 6.46 -0.35
C CYS A 336 -7.27 7.96 -0.53
N GLY A 337 -7.79 8.62 0.51
CA GLY A 337 -7.98 10.08 0.48
C GLY A 337 -6.67 10.87 0.37
N ARG A 338 -5.55 10.32 0.85
CA ARG A 338 -4.25 11.00 0.83
C ARG A 338 -3.54 10.90 -0.54
N CYS A 339 -3.49 9.70 -1.09
CA CYS A 339 -2.72 9.42 -2.31
C CYS A 339 -3.56 9.39 -3.58
N ARG A 340 -4.89 9.56 -3.46
CA ARG A 340 -5.86 9.48 -4.56
C ARG A 340 -5.74 8.18 -5.38
N THR A 341 -5.47 7.09 -4.67
CA THR A 341 -5.40 5.75 -5.24
C THR A 341 -6.70 5.00 -5.02
N LEU A 342 -7.02 4.10 -5.93
CA LEU A 342 -8.19 3.22 -5.88
C LEU A 342 -7.73 1.76 -5.90
N SER A 343 -8.34 0.93 -5.06
CA SER A 343 -8.21 -0.53 -5.09
C SER A 343 -9.59 -1.14 -5.26
N VAL A 344 -9.72 -2.04 -6.23
CA VAL A 344 -10.94 -2.81 -6.47
C VAL A 344 -10.70 -4.23 -6.04
N MET A 345 -11.48 -4.71 -5.09
CA MET A 345 -11.41 -6.05 -4.54
C MET A 345 -12.48 -6.95 -5.18
N PRO A 346 -12.14 -8.21 -5.48
CA PRO A 346 -13.09 -9.15 -6.04
C PRO A 346 -14.12 -9.59 -5.00
N PRO A 347 -15.23 -10.22 -5.45
CA PRO A 347 -16.17 -10.83 -4.52
C PRO A 347 -15.47 -11.95 -3.75
N THR A 348 -15.61 -11.94 -2.44
CA THR A 348 -15.22 -13.07 -1.60
C THR A 348 -16.13 -14.27 -1.92
N PRO A 349 -15.57 -15.48 -2.16
CA PRO A 349 -16.37 -16.67 -2.42
C PRO A 349 -17.25 -17.08 -1.24
#